data_AF-A0A1I9YRY5-F1
#
_entry.id   AF-A0A1I9YRY5-F1
#
_cell.length_a   1.000
_cell.length_b   1.000
_cell.length_c   1.000
_cell.angle_alpha   90.00
_cell.angle_beta   90.00
_cell.angle_gamma   90.00
#
_symmetry.space_group_name_H-M   'P 1'
#
loop_
_entity.id
_entity.type
_entity.pdbx_description
1 polymer ?
#
loop_
_entity_poly.entity_id
_entity_poly.type
_entity_poly.pdbx_seq_one_letter_code
_entity_poly.pdbx_strand_id
1 'polypeptide(L)'
;MSQDSGPSALRDALFEHEIFTAGALQLPHVHVNAIGQHEATWDFTQTELEEELARMRSLRWIDCNSIGYWYATEIGQIAREQRWQAPGRRHPALGDARSTVEDLILALLHSEAAEPSELLTGTLRLPERVLAVYLAHIDPALREQAVDALLAADLVARGPDMDNPGESALFSTREGDKAYARAVVPRLGLCPPATLLSRDHVEGLPFHELGLESLAAENLAFRWEEAQRCMRACAWLASAVLYGSMLELLLGDWLSRDEARARSARRAPKHPQTGIVPPLWEMVSREVDRRRRRVRPARQRHRKVRSGPSR
;
A
#
# COMPACT_ATOMS: atom_id res chain seq x y z
N MET A 1 -2.38 -10.69 -25.78
CA MET A 1 -1.53 -9.54 -25.45
C MET A 1 -0.16 -9.84 -26.03
N SER A 2 0.28 -9.09 -27.04
CA SER A 2 1.60 -9.29 -27.64
C SER A 2 2.64 -8.80 -26.63
N GLN A 3 3.39 -9.72 -26.02
CA GLN A 3 4.57 -9.33 -25.24
C GLN A 3 5.55 -8.65 -26.20
N ASP A 4 5.82 -7.39 -25.95
CA ASP A 4 6.74 -6.57 -26.73
C ASP A 4 8.16 -7.03 -26.38
N SER A 5 8.65 -8.12 -26.99
CA SER A 5 9.92 -8.79 -26.63
C SER A 5 11.18 -8.01 -27.01
N GLY A 6 11.09 -6.68 -27.13
CA GLY A 6 12.19 -5.81 -27.51
C GLY A 6 13.08 -5.34 -26.34
N PRO A 7 14.18 -4.61 -26.65
CA PRO A 7 15.11 -4.04 -25.67
C PRO A 7 14.46 -3.11 -24.63
N SER A 8 13.22 -2.66 -24.88
CA SER A 8 12.44 -1.86 -23.93
C SER A 8 11.82 -2.73 -22.83
N ALA A 9 11.32 -3.93 -23.13
CA ALA A 9 10.66 -4.77 -22.14
C ALA A 9 11.64 -5.38 -21.15
N LEU A 10 12.83 -5.80 -21.60
CA LEU A 10 13.87 -6.27 -20.70
C LEU A 10 14.32 -5.17 -19.74
N ARG A 11 14.50 -3.95 -20.24
CA ARG A 11 14.85 -2.80 -19.39
C ARG A 11 13.76 -2.49 -18.38
N ASP A 12 12.50 -2.48 -18.82
CA ASP A 12 11.36 -2.24 -17.92
C ASP A 12 11.28 -3.33 -16.85
N ALA A 13 11.53 -4.60 -17.21
CA ALA A 13 11.64 -5.71 -16.26
C ALA A 13 12.79 -5.53 -15.26
N LEU A 14 13.96 -5.07 -15.69
CA LEU A 14 15.08 -4.76 -14.80
C LEU A 14 14.74 -3.60 -13.85
N PHE A 15 14.00 -2.59 -14.31
CA PHE A 15 13.55 -1.48 -13.47
C PHE A 15 12.49 -1.86 -12.43
N GLU A 16 11.81 -3.00 -12.58
CA GLU A 16 10.92 -3.55 -11.54
C GLU A 16 11.74 -4.14 -10.37
N HIS A 17 13.04 -4.41 -10.55
CA HIS A 17 13.90 -4.92 -9.50
C HIS A 17 14.16 -3.87 -8.41
N GLU A 18 14.22 -4.34 -7.15
CA GLU A 18 14.41 -3.49 -5.96
C GLU A 18 15.63 -2.55 -6.01
N ILE A 19 16.70 -2.87 -6.76
CA ILE A 19 17.90 -2.04 -6.88
C ILE A 19 17.62 -0.64 -7.41
N PHE A 20 16.51 -0.46 -8.14
CA PHE A 20 16.08 0.82 -8.70
C PHE A 20 15.08 1.59 -7.83
N THR A 21 14.69 1.07 -6.66
CA THR A 21 13.82 1.83 -5.76
C THR A 21 14.61 2.95 -5.10
N ALA A 22 14.02 4.14 -4.98
CA ALA A 22 14.72 5.31 -4.41
C ALA A 22 15.13 5.09 -2.94
N GLY A 23 14.35 4.30 -2.21
CA GLY A 23 14.63 3.87 -0.83
C GLY A 23 15.65 2.74 -0.73
N ALA A 24 15.83 1.94 -1.80
CA ALA A 24 16.92 0.97 -1.86
C ALA A 24 18.25 1.73 -1.87
N LEU A 25 18.81 1.73 -0.68
CA LEU A 25 20.22 1.76 -0.33
C LEU A 25 21.12 1.28 -1.45
N GLN A 26 22.41 1.60 -1.34
CA GLN A 26 23.49 0.84 -1.98
C GLN A 26 23.53 -0.65 -1.55
N LEU A 27 22.49 -1.20 -0.89
CA LEU A 27 22.48 -2.50 -0.19
C LEU A 27 21.82 -3.69 -0.89
N PRO A 28 20.93 -3.61 -1.90
CA PRO A 28 20.77 -4.74 -2.78
C PRO A 28 21.95 -4.66 -3.75
N HIS A 29 23.10 -5.02 -3.21
CA HIS A 29 24.23 -5.53 -3.94
C HIS A 29 23.79 -6.89 -4.46
N VAL A 30 23.32 -6.94 -5.71
CA VAL A 30 22.71 -8.15 -6.26
C VAL A 30 23.60 -8.75 -7.32
N HIS A 31 23.86 -10.05 -7.20
CA HIS A 31 24.51 -10.81 -8.27
C HIS A 31 23.53 -10.94 -9.44
N VAL A 32 24.03 -10.99 -10.68
CA VAL A 32 23.19 -11.18 -11.87
C VAL A 32 22.24 -12.39 -11.75
N ASN A 33 22.67 -13.46 -11.07
CA ASN A 33 21.83 -14.64 -10.82
C ASN A 33 20.58 -14.32 -9.98
N ALA A 34 20.68 -13.41 -9.01
CA ALA A 34 19.53 -12.99 -8.21
C ALA A 34 18.64 -12.01 -8.99
N ILE A 35 19.20 -11.21 -9.90
CA ILE A 35 18.40 -10.41 -10.85
C ILE A 35 17.56 -11.33 -11.75
N GLY A 36 18.11 -12.46 -12.20
CA GLY A 36 17.38 -13.47 -12.98
C GLY A 36 16.34 -14.28 -12.19
N GLN A 37 16.31 -14.17 -10.86
CA GLN A 37 15.28 -14.79 -10.01
C GLN A 37 14.05 -13.89 -9.82
N HIS A 38 14.15 -12.61 -10.18
CA HIS A 38 13.03 -11.68 -10.12
C HIS A 38 11.96 -12.06 -11.16
N GLU A 39 10.69 -12.12 -10.77
CA GLU A 39 9.60 -12.60 -11.64
C GLU A 39 9.54 -11.87 -12.99
N ALA A 40 9.73 -10.54 -12.97
CA ALA A 40 9.71 -9.75 -14.19
C ALA A 40 10.81 -10.13 -15.21
N THR A 41 11.88 -10.81 -14.78
CA THR A 41 13.02 -11.16 -15.63
C THR A 41 13.02 -12.61 -16.11
N TRP A 42 12.07 -13.45 -15.69
CA TRP A 42 12.06 -14.89 -15.98
C TRP A 42 11.98 -15.25 -17.47
N ASP A 43 11.41 -14.36 -18.28
CA ASP A 43 11.28 -14.56 -19.72
C ASP A 43 12.58 -14.25 -20.50
N PHE A 44 13.64 -13.77 -19.83
CA PHE A 44 14.91 -13.38 -20.45
C PHE A 44 16.05 -14.32 -20.06
N THR A 45 16.96 -14.55 -21.00
CA THR A 45 18.16 -15.35 -20.78
C THR A 45 19.20 -14.59 -19.99
N GLN A 46 20.12 -15.32 -19.33
CA GLN A 46 21.23 -14.70 -18.60
C GLN A 46 22.09 -13.80 -19.50
N THR A 47 22.33 -14.19 -20.75
CA THR A 47 23.11 -13.38 -21.70
C THR A 47 22.41 -12.06 -22.01
N GLU A 48 21.09 -12.08 -22.25
CA GLU A 48 20.32 -10.85 -22.46
C GLU A 48 20.37 -9.92 -21.24
N LEU A 49 20.26 -10.48 -20.02
CA LEU A 49 20.42 -9.73 -18.77
C LEU A 49 21.80 -9.07 -18.68
N GLU A 50 22.87 -9.80 -18.95
CA GLU A 50 24.25 -9.30 -18.88
C GLU A 50 24.52 -8.19 -19.91
N GLU A 51 24.05 -8.36 -21.15
CA GLU A 51 24.16 -7.35 -22.20
C GLU A 51 23.41 -6.07 -21.86
N GLU A 52 22.20 -6.17 -21.33
CA GLU A 52 21.42 -5.02 -20.92
C GLU A 52 22.03 -4.33 -19.69
N LEU A 53 22.51 -5.06 -18.70
CA LEU A 53 23.23 -4.49 -17.56
C LEU A 53 24.50 -3.75 -18.01
N ALA A 54 25.28 -4.32 -18.94
CA ALA A 54 26.44 -3.66 -19.51
C ALA A 54 26.04 -2.34 -20.21
N ARG A 55 24.91 -2.34 -20.93
CA ARG A 55 24.38 -1.13 -21.57
C ARG A 55 23.92 -0.09 -20.55
N MET A 56 23.17 -0.48 -19.53
CA MET A 56 22.73 0.42 -18.44
C MET A 56 23.94 1.00 -17.69
N ARG A 57 25.01 0.23 -17.53
CA ARG A 57 26.27 0.72 -16.96
C ARG A 57 26.94 1.78 -17.82
N SER A 58 26.94 1.62 -19.14
CA SER A 58 27.47 2.63 -20.07
C SER A 58 26.71 3.96 -19.98
N LEU A 59 25.41 3.90 -19.65
CA LEU A 59 24.54 5.06 -19.39
C LEU A 59 24.69 5.61 -17.96
N ARG A 60 25.56 5.00 -17.15
CA ARG A 60 25.75 5.30 -15.72
C ARG A 60 24.49 5.12 -14.88
N TRP A 61 23.52 4.32 -15.32
CA TRP A 61 22.30 4.04 -14.56
C TRP A 61 22.52 3.00 -13.46
N ILE A 62 23.46 2.09 -13.69
CA ILE A 62 23.91 1.13 -12.70
C ILE A 62 25.43 1.14 -12.66
N ASP A 63 25.99 0.62 -11.58
CA ASP A 63 27.40 0.29 -11.51
C ASP A 63 27.60 -1.02 -10.74
N CYS A 64 28.84 -1.52 -10.76
CA CYS A 64 29.22 -2.78 -10.15
C CYS A 64 30.44 -2.56 -9.26
N ASN A 65 30.40 -3.06 -8.03
CA ASN A 65 31.56 -3.03 -7.15
C ASN A 65 32.58 -4.15 -7.49
N SER A 66 33.73 -4.14 -6.81
CA SER A 66 34.85 -5.07 -7.06
C SER A 66 34.54 -6.56 -6.79
N ILE A 67 33.45 -6.84 -6.08
CA ILE A 67 32.99 -8.19 -5.73
C ILE A 67 31.83 -8.67 -6.63
N GLY A 68 31.50 -7.92 -7.69
CA GLY A 68 30.54 -8.37 -8.72
C GLY A 68 29.09 -8.05 -8.42
N TYR A 69 28.82 -7.18 -7.44
CA TYR A 69 27.47 -6.76 -7.11
C TYR A 69 27.05 -5.51 -7.86
N TRP A 70 25.86 -5.57 -8.43
CA TRP A 70 25.23 -4.46 -9.12
C TRP A 70 24.40 -3.60 -8.17
N TYR A 71 24.36 -2.30 -8.43
CA TYR A 71 23.51 -1.33 -7.74
C TYR A 71 23.08 -0.22 -8.71
N ALA A 72 21.91 0.38 -8.50
CA ALA A 72 21.50 1.55 -9.29
C ALA A 72 22.19 2.81 -8.76
N THR A 73 22.59 3.68 -9.68
CA THR A 73 23.04 5.03 -9.34
C THR A 73 21.83 5.95 -9.16
N GLU A 74 22.03 7.14 -8.59
CA GLU A 74 20.98 8.17 -8.54
C GLU A 74 20.39 8.46 -9.94
N ILE A 75 21.24 8.55 -10.97
CA ILE A 75 20.80 8.77 -12.36
C ILE A 75 19.93 7.60 -12.85
N GLY A 76 20.25 6.36 -12.48
CA GLY A 76 19.44 5.19 -12.83
C GLY A 76 18.10 5.15 -12.10
N GLN A 77 18.08 5.52 -10.83
CA GLN A 77 16.85 5.65 -10.05
C GLN A 77 15.95 6.76 -10.63
N ILE A 78 16.52 7.89 -11.04
CA ILE A 78 15.81 8.97 -11.75
C ILE A 78 15.27 8.45 -13.09
N ALA A 79 16.09 7.75 -13.88
CA ALA A 79 15.67 7.20 -15.17
C ALA A 79 14.50 6.23 -15.02
N ARG A 80 14.54 5.36 -14.01
CA ARG A 80 13.44 4.46 -13.64
C ARG A 80 12.20 5.27 -13.26
N GLU A 81 12.32 6.28 -12.42
CA GLU A 81 11.18 7.06 -11.97
C GLU A 81 10.51 7.86 -13.11
N GLN A 82 11.30 8.48 -13.98
CA GLN A 82 10.81 9.13 -15.21
C GLN A 82 10.08 8.13 -16.11
N ARG A 83 10.61 6.90 -16.24
CA ARG A 83 9.97 5.82 -17.00
C ARG A 83 8.64 5.38 -16.38
N TRP A 84 8.46 5.46 -15.06
CA TRP A 84 7.19 5.17 -14.38
C TRP A 84 6.18 6.31 -14.51
N GLN A 85 6.63 7.56 -14.48
CA GLN A 85 5.76 8.72 -14.64
C GLN A 85 5.17 8.82 -16.06
N ALA A 86 5.96 8.52 -17.09
CA ALA A 86 5.53 8.60 -18.49
C ALA A 86 4.22 7.83 -18.81
N PRO A 87 4.01 6.58 -18.35
CA PRO A 87 2.75 5.86 -18.52
C PRO A 87 1.66 6.19 -17.47
N GLY A 88 1.84 7.22 -16.63
CA GLY A 88 0.86 7.58 -15.60
C GLY A 88 0.84 6.63 -14.39
N ARG A 89 1.96 5.94 -14.09
CA ARG A 89 2.04 5.05 -12.91
C ARG A 89 2.23 5.82 -11.59
N ARG A 90 2.22 7.15 -11.62
CA ARG A 90 2.31 8.05 -10.45
C ARG A 90 1.12 9.01 -10.47
N HIS A 91 0.84 9.60 -9.32
CA HIS A 91 -0.17 10.65 -9.23
C HIS A 91 0.29 11.90 -10.01
N PRO A 92 -0.56 12.54 -10.82
CA PRO A 92 -0.20 13.66 -11.69
C PRO A 92 0.33 14.87 -10.92
N ALA A 93 -0.11 15.03 -9.67
CA ALA A 93 0.38 16.08 -8.78
C ALA A 93 1.91 16.10 -8.65
N LEU A 94 2.59 14.95 -8.80
CA LEU A 94 4.05 14.84 -8.71
C LEU A 94 4.78 15.67 -9.79
N GLY A 95 4.15 15.91 -10.94
CA GLY A 95 4.68 16.74 -12.02
C GLY A 95 3.84 17.98 -12.33
N ASP A 96 2.81 18.29 -11.54
CA ASP A 96 1.97 19.47 -11.74
C ASP A 96 2.68 20.73 -11.23
N ALA A 97 2.84 21.73 -12.11
CA ALA A 97 3.43 23.03 -11.78
C ALA A 97 2.64 23.82 -10.71
N ARG A 98 1.39 23.43 -10.40
CA ARG A 98 0.58 24.02 -9.34
C ARG A 98 0.87 23.43 -7.95
N SER A 99 1.48 22.26 -7.88
CA SER A 99 1.88 21.64 -6.62
C SER A 99 3.07 22.40 -6.02
N THR A 100 2.99 22.75 -4.73
CA THR A 100 4.16 23.36 -4.06
C THR A 100 5.16 22.28 -3.66
N VAL A 101 6.44 22.64 -3.59
CA VAL A 101 7.51 21.68 -3.26
C VAL A 101 7.32 21.12 -1.84
N GLU A 102 6.85 21.94 -0.91
CA GLU A 102 6.54 21.56 0.47
C GLU A 102 5.41 20.51 0.51
N ASP A 103 4.35 20.72 -0.27
CA ASP A 103 3.24 19.77 -0.36
C ASP A 103 3.70 18.43 -0.94
N LEU A 104 4.57 18.46 -1.95
CA LEU A 104 5.16 17.26 -2.54
C LEU A 104 6.06 16.52 -1.55
N ILE A 105 6.92 17.23 -0.79
CA ILE A 105 7.77 16.61 0.23
C ILE A 105 6.93 15.96 1.33
N LEU A 106 5.91 16.66 1.85
CA LEU A 106 4.99 16.08 2.85
C LEU A 106 4.23 14.88 2.27
N ALA A 107 3.77 14.94 1.02
CA ALA A 107 3.10 13.82 0.39
C ALA A 107 4.02 12.62 0.15
N LEU A 108 5.31 12.84 -0.16
CA LEU A 108 6.33 11.78 -0.24
C LEU A 108 6.59 11.14 1.12
N LEU A 109 6.65 11.94 2.19
CA LEU A 109 6.82 11.47 3.57
C LEU A 109 5.64 10.60 4.04
N HIS A 110 4.47 10.72 3.41
CA HIS A 110 3.29 9.89 3.64
C HIS A 110 3.02 8.87 2.52
N SER A 111 4.03 8.58 1.68
CA SER A 111 3.96 7.61 0.59
C SER A 111 4.77 6.34 0.86
N GLU A 112 4.76 5.40 -0.09
CA GLU A 112 5.60 4.19 -0.05
C GLU A 112 7.11 4.49 -0.07
N ALA A 113 7.52 5.74 -0.33
CA ALA A 113 8.92 6.15 -0.18
C ALA A 113 9.36 6.33 1.27
N ALA A 114 8.41 6.47 2.19
CA ALA A 114 8.70 6.62 3.60
C ALA A 114 8.51 5.30 4.33
N GLU A 115 9.41 5.03 5.26
CA GLU A 115 9.42 3.81 6.05
C GLU A 115 9.03 4.11 7.50
N PRO A 116 8.37 3.18 8.21
CA PRO A 116 8.14 3.32 9.63
C PRO A 116 9.47 3.44 10.37
N SER A 117 9.61 4.43 11.25
CA SER A 117 10.79 4.50 12.12
C SER A 117 10.75 3.40 13.17
N GLU A 118 11.76 2.54 13.21
CA GLU A 118 11.92 1.52 14.26
C GLU A 118 12.17 2.14 15.65
N LEU A 119 12.78 3.33 15.69
CA LEU A 119 13.17 4.01 16.92
C LEU A 119 12.06 4.92 17.47
N LEU A 120 11.23 5.47 16.59
CA LEU A 120 10.20 6.44 16.92
C LEU A 120 8.84 5.91 16.44
N THR A 121 8.24 5.04 17.26
CA THR A 121 6.95 4.40 16.96
C THR A 121 5.90 5.43 16.55
N GLY A 122 5.33 5.25 15.36
CA GLY A 122 4.29 6.13 14.82
C GLY A 122 4.81 7.33 14.04
N THR A 123 6.11 7.43 13.78
CA THR A 123 6.68 8.43 12.87
C THR A 123 7.11 7.79 11.55
N LEU A 124 6.91 8.53 10.46
CA LEU A 124 7.38 8.14 9.13
C LEU A 124 8.74 8.77 8.88
N ARG A 125 9.66 8.00 8.27
CA ARG A 125 11.00 8.42 7.91
C ARG A 125 11.16 8.43 6.39
N LEU A 126 11.61 9.55 5.84
CA LEU A 126 11.99 9.69 4.43
C LEU A 126 13.48 10.09 4.34
N PRO A 127 14.37 9.22 3.83
CA PRO A 127 15.75 9.61 3.55
C PRO A 127 15.80 10.80 2.58
N GLU A 128 16.60 11.82 2.87
CA GLU A 128 16.57 13.06 2.09
C GLU A 128 17.04 12.88 0.63
N ARG A 129 17.95 11.93 0.38
CA ARG A 129 18.36 11.55 -0.98
C ARG A 129 17.19 11.11 -1.87
N VAL A 130 16.10 10.59 -1.28
CA VAL A 130 14.92 10.15 -2.02
C VAL A 130 14.21 11.33 -2.71
N LEU A 131 14.32 12.54 -2.14
CA LEU A 131 13.85 13.77 -2.76
C LEU A 131 14.59 14.04 -4.09
N ALA A 132 15.88 13.68 -4.16
CA ALA A 132 16.68 13.86 -5.37
C ALA A 132 16.12 13.05 -6.56
N VAL A 133 15.53 11.89 -6.27
CA VAL A 133 14.96 10.97 -7.26
C VAL A 133 13.56 11.41 -7.69
N TYR A 134 12.60 11.49 -6.75
CA TYR A 134 11.20 11.76 -7.10
C TYR A 134 10.97 13.20 -7.55
N LEU A 135 11.76 14.14 -7.05
CA LEU A 135 11.69 15.56 -7.40
C LEU A 135 12.88 15.98 -8.26
N ALA A 136 13.41 15.09 -9.10
CA ALA A 136 14.56 15.35 -9.97
C ALA A 136 14.36 16.53 -10.94
N HIS A 137 13.10 16.84 -11.27
CA HIS A 137 12.73 17.97 -12.13
C HIS A 137 12.72 19.33 -11.39
N ILE A 138 12.85 19.32 -10.06
CA ILE A 138 12.88 20.52 -9.22
C ILE A 138 14.33 20.86 -8.88
N ASP A 139 14.68 22.14 -9.00
CA ASP A 139 16.02 22.63 -8.69
C ASP A 139 16.44 22.24 -7.25
N PRO A 140 17.67 21.74 -7.03
CA PRO A 140 18.14 21.33 -5.72
C PRO A 140 18.04 22.43 -4.64
N ALA A 141 18.30 23.69 -4.99
CA ALA A 141 18.21 24.79 -4.03
C ALA A 141 16.76 25.08 -3.63
N LEU A 142 15.81 24.95 -4.56
CA LEU A 142 14.38 25.05 -4.23
C LEU A 142 13.91 23.91 -3.33
N ARG A 143 14.42 22.69 -3.54
CA ARG A 143 14.11 21.56 -2.65
C ARG A 143 14.63 21.81 -1.24
N GLU A 144 15.87 22.27 -1.10
CA GLU A 144 16.44 22.58 0.24
C GLU A 144 15.67 23.71 0.92
N GLN A 145 15.32 24.77 0.20
CA GLN A 145 14.49 25.87 0.73
C GLN A 145 13.12 25.37 1.24
N ALA A 146 12.50 24.44 0.52
CA ALA A 146 11.23 23.85 0.94
C ALA A 146 11.39 22.98 2.20
N VAL A 147 12.50 22.23 2.32
CA VAL A 147 12.82 21.48 3.54
C VAL A 147 13.04 22.44 4.72
N ASP A 148 13.82 23.50 4.54
CA ASP A 148 14.04 24.53 5.56
C ASP A 148 12.73 25.21 6.00
N ALA A 149 11.82 25.48 5.07
CA ALA A 149 10.51 26.04 5.36
C ALA A 149 9.65 25.07 6.19
N LEU A 150 9.66 23.77 5.85
CA LEU A 150 8.95 22.73 6.61
C LEU A 150 9.53 22.54 8.02
N LEU A 151 10.85 22.62 8.17
CA LEU A 151 11.54 22.57 9.46
C LEU A 151 11.18 23.79 10.33
N ALA A 152 11.22 25.00 9.75
CA ALA A 152 10.87 26.23 10.45
C ALA A 152 9.40 26.26 10.91
N ALA A 153 8.52 25.56 10.18
CA ALA A 153 7.11 25.42 10.51
C ALA A 153 6.80 24.25 11.47
N ASP A 154 7.81 23.51 11.94
CA ASP A 154 7.66 22.30 12.78
C ASP A 154 6.76 21.22 12.13
N LEU A 155 6.74 21.15 10.79
CA LEU A 155 5.99 20.14 10.05
C LEU A 155 6.81 18.87 9.81
N VAL A 156 8.13 18.99 9.78
CA VAL A 156 9.05 17.86 9.73
C VAL A 156 10.18 18.09 10.74
N ALA A 157 10.85 17.01 11.13
CA ALA A 157 12.11 17.05 11.85
C ALA A 157 13.21 16.43 10.98
N ARG A 158 14.44 16.96 11.07
CA ARG A 158 15.61 16.43 10.39
C ARG A 158 16.49 15.68 11.39
N GLY A 159 16.90 14.46 11.03
CA GLY A 159 17.75 13.61 11.85
C GLY A 159 18.70 12.77 11.01
N PRO A 160 19.59 11.98 11.64
CA PRO A 160 20.45 11.06 10.92
C PRO A 160 19.62 9.97 10.23
N ASP A 161 20.01 9.58 9.01
CA ASP A 161 19.50 8.37 8.38
C ASP A 161 20.18 7.15 9.00
N MET A 162 19.42 6.36 9.76
CA MET A 162 19.97 5.24 10.54
C MET A 162 20.50 4.11 9.66
N ASP A 163 19.97 3.96 8.45
CA ASP A 163 20.44 2.93 7.52
C ASP A 163 21.63 3.40 6.68
N ASN A 164 21.90 4.71 6.66
CA ASN A 164 22.98 5.31 5.87
C ASN A 164 23.77 6.29 6.74
N PRO A 165 24.79 5.78 7.46
CA PRO A 165 25.64 6.60 8.28
C PRO A 165 26.26 7.75 7.46
N GLY A 166 25.99 8.99 7.88
CA GLY A 166 26.47 10.20 7.20
C GLY A 166 25.42 10.89 6.34
N GLU A 167 24.25 10.29 6.16
CA GLU A 167 23.11 10.93 5.49
C GLU A 167 22.05 11.41 6.50
N SER A 168 21.13 12.22 5.99
CA SER A 168 20.01 12.77 6.76
C SER A 168 18.68 12.20 6.27
N ALA A 169 17.71 12.16 7.18
CA ALA A 169 16.34 11.79 6.91
C ALA A 169 15.38 12.80 7.55
N LEU A 170 14.23 12.96 6.89
CA LEU A 170 13.10 13.72 7.40
C LEU A 170 12.16 12.78 8.14
N PHE A 171 11.64 13.26 9.26
CA PHE A 171 10.67 12.58 10.11
C PHE A 171 9.40 13.40 10.19
N SER A 172 8.24 12.75 10.11
CA SER A 172 6.98 13.46 10.29
C SER A 172 6.81 13.89 11.74
N THR A 173 6.34 15.13 11.95
CA THR A 173 5.86 15.59 13.26
C THR A 173 4.34 15.41 13.32
N ARG A 174 3.79 15.51 14.53
CA ARG A 174 2.33 15.51 14.72
C ARG A 174 1.63 16.65 13.96
N GLU A 175 2.24 17.82 13.88
CA GLU A 175 1.67 18.94 13.12
C GLU A 175 1.83 18.74 11.62
N GLY A 176 2.95 18.13 11.18
CA GLY A 176 3.13 17.62 9.82
C GLY A 176 2.03 16.67 9.38
N ASP A 177 1.76 15.63 10.18
CA ASP A 177 0.71 14.65 9.90
C ASP A 177 -0.67 15.32 9.74
N LYS A 178 -0.97 16.30 10.60
CA LYS A 178 -2.22 17.07 10.53
C LYS A 178 -2.27 17.96 9.29
N ALA A 179 -1.18 18.66 8.97
CA ALA A 179 -1.07 19.52 7.80
C ALA A 179 -1.23 18.70 6.52
N TYR A 180 -0.59 17.52 6.46
CA TYR A 180 -0.75 16.57 5.38
C TYR A 180 -2.23 16.19 5.21
N ALA A 181 -2.86 15.65 6.26
CA ALA A 181 -4.23 15.16 6.18
C ALA A 181 -5.27 16.25 5.87
N ARG A 182 -5.08 17.47 6.39
CA ARG A 182 -6.09 18.55 6.29
C ARG A 182 -5.89 19.48 5.11
N ALA A 183 -4.65 19.69 4.67
CA ALA A 183 -4.32 20.70 3.68
C ALA A 183 -3.64 20.12 2.45
N VAL A 184 -2.66 19.22 2.59
CA VAL A 184 -1.94 18.66 1.43
C VAL A 184 -2.82 17.71 0.64
N VAL A 185 -3.51 16.78 1.32
CA VAL A 185 -4.39 15.80 0.67
C VAL A 185 -5.43 16.48 -0.23
N PRO A 186 -6.22 17.46 0.23
CA PRO A 186 -7.17 18.15 -0.63
C PRO A 186 -6.52 18.99 -1.75
N ARG A 187 -5.41 19.68 -1.48
CA ARG A 187 -4.74 20.55 -2.47
C ARG A 187 -4.16 19.76 -3.63
N LEU A 188 -3.57 18.61 -3.33
CA LEU A 188 -3.00 17.71 -4.33
C LEU A 188 -4.04 16.76 -4.94
N GLY A 189 -5.29 16.78 -4.47
CA GLY A 189 -6.34 15.88 -4.96
C GLY A 189 -6.10 14.41 -4.60
N LEU A 190 -5.30 14.13 -3.56
CA LEU A 190 -4.98 12.77 -3.15
C LEU A 190 -6.23 12.09 -2.56
N CYS A 191 -6.38 10.80 -2.85
CA CYS A 191 -7.41 9.95 -2.26
C CYS A 191 -6.75 8.82 -1.47
N PRO A 192 -6.24 9.06 -0.25
CA PRO A 192 -5.67 7.99 0.59
C PRO A 192 -6.64 6.78 0.60
N PRO A 193 -6.21 5.52 0.45
CA PRO A 193 -4.84 5.04 0.55
C PRO A 193 -3.91 5.37 -0.63
N ALA A 194 -4.41 5.89 -1.75
CA ALA A 194 -3.56 6.32 -2.84
C ALA A 194 -2.67 7.48 -2.38
N THR A 195 -1.37 7.30 -2.53
CA THR A 195 -0.34 8.28 -2.17
C THR A 195 0.19 8.93 -3.46
N LEU A 196 1.09 9.91 -3.31
CA LEU A 196 1.74 10.56 -4.46
C LEU A 196 2.41 9.55 -5.42
N LEU A 197 2.87 8.42 -4.88
CA LEU A 197 3.58 7.39 -5.65
C LEU A 197 2.69 6.26 -6.17
N SER A 198 1.40 6.28 -5.80
CA SER A 198 0.41 5.36 -6.33
C SER A 198 -0.01 5.76 -7.75
N ARG A 199 -0.51 4.82 -8.55
CA ARG A 199 -1.08 5.13 -9.86
C ARG A 199 -2.31 6.01 -9.69
N ASP A 200 -2.46 7.02 -10.55
CA ASP A 200 -3.61 7.94 -10.54
C ASP A 200 -4.93 7.23 -10.88
N HIS A 201 -4.82 6.09 -11.58
CA HIS A 201 -5.91 5.15 -11.76
C HIS A 201 -5.49 3.82 -11.17
N VAL A 202 -6.13 3.45 -10.07
CA VAL A 202 -6.37 2.05 -9.76
C VAL A 202 -7.13 1.54 -10.98
N GLU A 203 -6.56 0.63 -11.78
CA GLU A 203 -7.39 -0.31 -12.53
C GLU A 203 -8.40 -0.80 -11.51
N GLY A 204 -9.65 -0.35 -11.64
CA GLY A 204 -10.65 -0.49 -10.59
C GLY A 204 -10.57 -1.92 -10.07
N LEU A 205 -10.45 -2.08 -8.75
CA LEU A 205 -10.26 -3.41 -8.15
C LEU A 205 -11.22 -4.38 -8.84
N PRO A 206 -10.75 -5.56 -9.30
CA PRO A 206 -11.48 -6.38 -10.28
C PRO A 206 -12.73 -7.06 -9.68
N PHE A 207 -13.31 -6.50 -8.62
CA PHE A 207 -14.56 -6.92 -8.00
C PHE A 207 -15.73 -6.88 -8.98
N HIS A 208 -15.71 -5.99 -9.98
CA HIS A 208 -16.72 -6.00 -11.06
C HIS A 208 -16.62 -7.24 -11.95
N GLU A 209 -15.43 -7.85 -12.05
CA GLU A 209 -15.19 -9.07 -12.84
C GLU A 209 -15.64 -10.34 -12.10
N LEU A 210 -15.95 -10.26 -10.80
CA LEU A 210 -16.44 -11.38 -10.01
C LEU A 210 -17.91 -11.74 -10.31
N GLY A 211 -18.57 -11.00 -11.21
CA GLY A 211 -19.98 -11.20 -11.57
C GLY A 211 -20.95 -10.88 -10.43
N LEU A 212 -20.51 -10.04 -9.49
CA LEU A 212 -21.34 -9.53 -8.40
C LEU A 212 -22.28 -8.42 -8.90
N GLU A 213 -23.34 -8.15 -8.16
CA GLU A 213 -24.13 -6.92 -8.38
C GLU A 213 -23.25 -5.67 -8.20
N SER A 214 -23.52 -4.62 -8.98
CA SER A 214 -22.67 -3.38 -9.01
C SER A 214 -22.43 -2.81 -7.62
N LEU A 215 -23.49 -2.67 -6.82
CA LEU A 215 -23.41 -2.14 -5.46
C LEU A 215 -22.57 -3.03 -4.53
N ALA A 216 -22.57 -4.34 -4.75
CA ALA A 216 -21.76 -5.28 -3.98
C ALA A 216 -20.28 -5.18 -4.36
N ALA A 217 -19.97 -5.07 -5.66
CA ALA A 217 -18.62 -4.84 -6.15
C ALA A 217 -18.05 -3.50 -5.66
N GLU A 218 -18.83 -2.42 -5.72
CA GLU A 218 -18.47 -1.10 -5.19
C GLU A 218 -18.21 -1.14 -3.68
N ASN A 219 -19.05 -1.85 -2.92
CA ASN A 219 -18.84 -2.05 -1.48
C ASN A 219 -17.54 -2.82 -1.16
N LEU A 220 -17.18 -3.81 -1.99
CA LEU A 220 -15.92 -4.53 -1.82
C LEU A 220 -14.73 -3.63 -2.13
N ALA A 221 -14.80 -2.82 -3.19
CA ALA A 221 -13.76 -1.85 -3.52
C ALA A 221 -13.51 -0.90 -2.35
N PHE A 222 -14.59 -0.29 -1.83
CA PHE A 222 -14.52 0.59 -0.66
C PHE A 222 -13.93 -0.11 0.58
N ARG A 223 -14.40 -1.33 0.92
CA ARG A 223 -13.92 -2.06 2.09
C ARG A 223 -12.46 -2.49 1.96
N TRP A 224 -12.02 -2.84 0.76
CA TRP A 224 -10.63 -3.15 0.49
C TRP A 224 -9.74 -1.93 0.79
N GLU A 225 -10.11 -0.77 0.27
CA GLU A 225 -9.40 0.48 0.52
C GLU A 225 -9.35 0.82 2.01
N GLU A 226 -10.47 0.70 2.72
CA GLU A 226 -10.51 0.90 4.19
C GLU A 226 -9.65 -0.11 4.95
N ALA A 227 -9.64 -1.38 4.51
CA ALA A 227 -8.82 -2.41 5.14
C ALA A 227 -7.34 -2.08 5.00
N GLN A 228 -6.95 -1.57 3.82
CA GLN A 228 -5.60 -1.11 3.52
C GLN A 228 -5.21 0.16 4.28
N ARG A 229 -6.15 1.09 4.52
CA ARG A 229 -5.96 2.24 5.42
C ARG A 229 -5.68 1.77 6.85
N CYS A 230 -6.48 0.82 7.34
CA CYS A 230 -6.31 0.24 8.67
C CYS A 230 -4.96 -0.48 8.83
N MET A 231 -4.50 -1.23 7.82
CA MET A 231 -3.17 -1.87 7.86
C MET A 231 -2.04 -0.86 8.01
N ARG A 232 -2.04 0.19 7.18
CA ARG A 232 -1.01 1.24 7.23
C ARG A 232 -0.98 1.99 8.55
N ALA A 233 -2.14 2.21 9.17
CA ALA A 233 -2.23 2.83 10.48
C ALA A 233 -1.90 1.88 11.65
N CYS A 234 -1.37 0.68 11.38
CA CYS A 234 -1.16 -0.40 12.36
C CYS A 234 -2.44 -0.79 13.14
N ALA A 235 -3.61 -0.47 12.60
CA ALA A 235 -4.91 -0.84 13.15
C ALA A 235 -5.31 -2.25 12.67
N TRP A 236 -4.44 -3.24 12.95
CA TRP A 236 -4.53 -4.60 12.43
C TRP A 236 -5.88 -5.27 12.68
N LEU A 237 -6.48 -5.04 13.86
CA LEU A 237 -7.79 -5.58 14.20
C LEU A 237 -8.90 -5.03 13.31
N ALA A 238 -8.91 -3.71 13.06
CA ALA A 238 -9.92 -3.08 12.20
C ALA A 238 -9.77 -3.56 10.75
N SER A 239 -8.53 -3.69 10.27
CA SER A 239 -8.24 -4.27 8.96
C SER A 239 -8.73 -5.72 8.84
N ALA A 240 -8.42 -6.57 9.82
CA ALA A 240 -8.86 -7.96 9.84
C ALA A 240 -10.40 -8.08 9.83
N VAL A 241 -11.11 -7.19 10.54
CA VAL A 241 -12.57 -7.14 10.51
C VAL A 241 -13.09 -6.78 9.13
N LEU A 242 -12.47 -5.81 8.45
CA LEU A 242 -12.86 -5.40 7.10
C LEU A 242 -12.62 -6.53 6.09
N TYR A 243 -11.46 -7.17 6.09
CA TYR A 243 -11.20 -8.34 5.24
C TYR A 243 -12.16 -9.49 5.53
N GLY A 244 -12.45 -9.77 6.80
CA GLY A 244 -13.45 -10.77 7.19
C GLY A 244 -14.84 -10.44 6.63
N SER A 245 -15.26 -9.17 6.67
CA SER A 245 -16.55 -8.73 6.13
C SER A 245 -16.64 -8.84 4.60
N MET A 246 -15.51 -8.66 3.90
CA MET A 246 -15.43 -8.86 2.45
C MET A 246 -15.56 -10.33 2.10
N LEU A 247 -14.85 -11.21 2.81
CA LEU A 247 -14.95 -12.66 2.64
C LEU A 247 -16.37 -13.16 2.92
N GLU A 248 -17.04 -12.65 3.95
CA GLU A 248 -18.43 -13.02 4.26
C GLU A 248 -19.38 -12.68 3.10
N LEU A 249 -19.23 -11.50 2.50
CA LEU A 249 -20.02 -11.09 1.35
C LEU A 249 -19.72 -11.95 0.11
N LEU A 250 -18.44 -12.15 -0.22
CA LEU A 250 -18.01 -12.94 -1.38
C LEU A 250 -18.45 -14.40 -1.28
N LEU A 251 -18.19 -15.03 -0.13
CA LEU A 251 -18.55 -16.43 0.10
C LEU A 251 -20.07 -16.61 0.11
N GLY A 252 -20.82 -15.66 0.69
CA GLY A 252 -22.27 -15.68 0.68
C GLY A 252 -22.86 -15.66 -0.73
N ASP A 253 -22.38 -14.74 -1.56
CA ASP A 253 -22.80 -14.65 -2.97
C ASP A 253 -22.43 -15.91 -3.75
N TRP A 254 -21.17 -16.35 -3.65
CA TRP A 254 -20.67 -17.49 -4.42
C TRP A 254 -21.39 -18.80 -4.08
N LEU A 255 -21.66 -19.04 -2.79
CA LEU A 255 -22.44 -20.20 -2.35
C LEU A 255 -23.90 -20.14 -2.83
N SER A 256 -24.47 -18.94 -2.97
CA SER A 256 -25.85 -18.76 -3.41
C SER A 256 -26.04 -19.06 -4.90
N ARG A 257 -25.00 -18.86 -5.73
CA ARG A 257 -25.04 -19.19 -7.17
C ARG A 257 -25.18 -20.68 -7.45
N ASP A 258 -24.72 -21.55 -6.54
CA ASP A 258 -24.88 -23.01 -6.60
C ASP A 258 -25.29 -23.58 -5.24
N GLU A 259 -26.46 -23.13 -4.76
CA GLU A 259 -26.98 -23.48 -3.44
C GLU A 259 -27.18 -25.00 -3.29
N ALA A 260 -27.58 -25.70 -4.36
CA ALA A 260 -27.78 -27.14 -4.33
C ALA A 260 -26.48 -27.88 -4.00
N ARG A 261 -25.38 -27.54 -4.70
CA ARG A 261 -24.07 -28.13 -4.43
C ARG A 261 -23.57 -27.75 -3.05
N ALA A 262 -23.71 -26.49 -2.64
CA ALA A 262 -23.31 -26.02 -1.32
C ALA A 262 -24.01 -26.82 -0.19
N ARG A 263 -25.31 -27.07 -0.32
CA ARG A 263 -26.10 -27.84 0.67
C ARG A 263 -25.79 -29.33 0.66
N SER A 264 -25.36 -29.87 -0.48
CA SER A 264 -24.95 -31.28 -0.61
C SER A 264 -23.55 -31.57 -0.06
N ALA A 265 -22.76 -30.54 0.25
CA ALA A 265 -21.38 -30.71 0.70
C ALA A 265 -21.28 -31.51 2.01
N ARG A 266 -20.29 -32.40 2.11
CA ARG A 266 -20.10 -33.31 3.26
C ARG A 266 -20.04 -32.59 4.62
N ARG A 267 -19.50 -31.36 4.63
CA ARG A 267 -19.30 -30.53 5.84
C ARG A 267 -20.35 -29.41 5.97
N ALA A 268 -21.41 -29.43 5.17
CA ALA A 268 -22.46 -28.41 5.26
C ALA A 268 -23.10 -28.40 6.66
N PRO A 269 -23.38 -27.22 7.25
CA PRO A 269 -23.94 -27.12 8.61
C PRO A 269 -25.35 -27.69 8.66
N LYS A 270 -25.53 -28.78 9.40
CA LYS A 270 -26.83 -29.44 9.56
C LYS A 270 -27.59 -28.85 10.74
N HIS A 271 -28.90 -28.77 10.60
CA HIS A 271 -29.78 -28.45 11.71
C HIS A 271 -29.66 -29.53 12.80
N PRO A 272 -29.37 -29.19 14.07
CA PRO A 272 -29.13 -30.18 15.12
C PRO A 272 -30.31 -31.15 15.35
N GLN A 273 -31.54 -30.68 15.11
CA GLN A 273 -32.76 -31.45 15.39
C GLN A 273 -33.27 -32.23 14.18
N THR A 274 -33.03 -31.76 12.95
CA THR A 274 -33.62 -32.38 11.76
C THR A 274 -32.56 -33.05 10.88
N GLY A 275 -31.27 -32.79 11.11
CA GLY A 275 -30.17 -33.30 10.29
C GLY A 275 -30.12 -32.70 8.88
N ILE A 276 -31.07 -31.85 8.51
CA ILE A 276 -31.20 -31.22 7.20
C ILE A 276 -30.34 -29.95 7.15
N VAL A 277 -29.70 -29.69 6.02
CA VAL A 277 -28.99 -28.43 5.77
C VAL A 277 -30.02 -27.35 5.41
N PRO A 278 -30.21 -26.31 6.24
CA PRO A 278 -31.15 -25.23 5.95
C PRO A 278 -30.68 -24.40 4.74
N PRO A 279 -31.57 -23.61 4.13
CA PRO A 279 -31.21 -22.66 3.07
C PRO A 279 -30.15 -21.67 3.54
N LEU A 280 -29.31 -21.19 2.62
CA LEU A 280 -28.20 -20.29 2.94
C LEU A 280 -28.65 -19.02 3.67
N TRP A 281 -29.74 -18.39 3.23
CA TRP A 281 -30.29 -17.17 3.85
C TRP A 281 -30.73 -17.40 5.32
N GLU A 282 -31.18 -18.61 5.65
CA GLU A 282 -31.61 -18.98 6.99
C GLU A 282 -30.40 -19.21 7.90
N MET A 283 -29.31 -19.76 7.36
CA MET A 283 -28.04 -19.93 8.08
C MET A 283 -27.44 -18.58 8.48
N VAL A 284 -27.42 -17.61 7.56
CA VAL A 284 -26.91 -16.26 7.81
C VAL A 284 -27.76 -15.54 8.86
N SER A 285 -29.10 -15.64 8.74
CA SER A 285 -30.04 -14.99 9.65
C SER A 285 -29.97 -15.56 11.08
N ARG A 286 -29.82 -16.89 11.22
CA ARG A 286 -29.67 -17.56 12.53
C ARG A 286 -28.38 -17.17 13.24
N GLU A 287 -27.29 -16.93 12.49
CA GLU A 287 -26.03 -16.49 13.07
C GLU A 287 -26.11 -15.03 13.55
N VAL A 288 -26.74 -14.14 12.77
CA VAL A 288 -27.04 -12.76 13.18
C VAL A 288 -27.88 -12.73 14.45
N ASP A 289 -28.91 -13.57 14.54
CA ASP A 289 -29.77 -13.69 15.73
C ASP A 289 -29.03 -14.25 16.95
N ARG A 290 -28.15 -15.24 16.77
CA ARG A 290 -27.30 -15.78 17.85
C ARG A 290 -26.35 -14.72 18.39
N ARG A 291 -25.73 -13.91 17.51
CA ARG A 291 -24.87 -12.79 17.91
C ARG A 291 -25.68 -11.73 18.67
N ARG A 292 -26.86 -11.35 18.18
CA ARG A 292 -27.77 -10.40 18.88
C ARG A 292 -28.18 -10.89 20.27
N ARG A 293 -28.40 -12.19 20.45
CA ARG A 293 -28.74 -12.78 21.77
C ARG A 293 -27.57 -12.82 22.74
N ARG A 294 -26.34 -12.98 22.25
CA ARG A 294 -25.11 -12.94 23.10
C ARG A 294 -24.74 -11.53 23.56
N VAL A 295 -25.12 -10.50 22.80
CA VAL A 295 -24.79 -9.09 23.09
C VAL A 295 -25.82 -8.40 24.00
N ARG A 296 -26.96 -9.03 24.34
CA ARG A 296 -27.87 -8.47 25.36
C ARG A 296 -27.18 -8.50 26.73
N PRO A 297 -26.86 -7.35 27.36
CA PRO A 297 -26.26 -7.35 28.68
C PRO A 297 -27.29 -7.85 29.70
N ALA A 298 -26.79 -8.45 30.78
CA ALA A 298 -27.53 -8.91 31.95
C ALA A 298 -28.19 -7.76 32.76
N ARG A 299 -28.89 -6.82 32.10
CA ARG A 299 -29.69 -5.78 32.74
C ARG A 299 -31.12 -6.27 32.93
N GLN A 300 -31.33 -7.18 33.87
CA GLN A 300 -32.63 -7.39 34.55
C GLN A 300 -32.49 -8.41 35.69
N ARG A 301 -31.63 -8.15 36.68
CA ARG A 301 -31.63 -8.91 37.95
C ARG A 301 -31.41 -8.05 39.19
N HIS A 302 -31.93 -6.83 39.25
CA HIS A 302 -32.10 -6.14 40.53
C HIS A 302 -33.36 -5.26 40.54
N ARG A 303 -34.52 -5.87 40.81
CA ARG A 303 -35.63 -5.18 41.49
C ARG A 303 -36.60 -6.19 42.11
N LYS A 304 -36.27 -6.63 43.33
CA LYS A 304 -37.23 -7.09 44.34
C LYS A 304 -36.71 -6.61 45.70
N VAL A 305 -36.83 -5.30 45.93
CA VAL A 305 -36.80 -4.77 47.30
C VAL A 305 -38.15 -5.14 47.89
N ARG A 306 -38.13 -6.07 48.85
CA ARG A 306 -39.29 -6.39 49.68
C ARG A 306 -39.63 -5.16 50.52
N SER A 307 -40.79 -4.57 50.27
CA SER A 307 -41.48 -3.72 51.24
C SER A 307 -41.91 -4.59 52.41
N GLY A 308 -41.28 -4.41 53.58
CA GLY A 308 -41.77 -4.97 54.84
C GLY A 308 -43.02 -4.22 55.32
N PRO A 309 -43.98 -4.89 55.97
CA PRO A 309 -45.12 -4.20 56.57
C PRO A 309 -44.71 -3.62 57.93
N SER A 310 -45.05 -2.34 58.13
CA SER A 310 -45.00 -1.66 59.42
C SER A 310 -45.91 -2.34 60.44
N ARG A 311 -45.39 -2.52 61.65
CA ARG A 311 -46.13 -2.53 62.91
C ARG A 311 -45.40 -1.62 63.87
#